data_AF-A0A3M1ECH9-F1
#
_entry.id   AF-A0A3M1ECH9-F1
#
_cell.length_a   1.000
_cell.length_b   1.000
_cell.length_c   1.000
_cell.angle_alpha   90.00
_cell.angle_beta   90.00
_cell.angle_gamma   90.00
#
_symmetry.space_group_name_H-M   'P 1'
#
loop_
_entity.id
_entity.type
_entity.pdbx_description
1 polymer ?
#
loop_
_entity_poly.entity_id
_entity_poly.type
_entity_poly.pdbx_seq_one_letter_code
_entity_poly.pdbx_strand_id
1 'polypeptide(L)'
;MRARMREWMIQAMDLALAMGTDRLGGHWDAFSVEVMEDEARYARAFDRICQEFRELSRIAAGKGLAALYNEQMYIPSEVPWTIEQAHDFLTRVNRDNRDGVPVYLTVDTGHAAGMHYGAAGRDLDYRAWLREFAAVSENIHLQQTTPDASAHWPFTRKFNAMGHVQMEEVLAAIEDSHRRFRDSPLAEFMTPVSKSYLVLEVIPGSTKTETALLDELAESARYLRQFVPEGGLTLEISDV
;
A
#
# COMPACT_ATOMS: atom_id res chain seq x y z
N MET A 1 8.36 -10.87 -12.84
CA MET A 1 9.17 -9.65 -12.97
C MET A 1 10.16 -9.79 -14.13
N ARG A 2 10.60 -8.70 -14.78
CA ARG A 2 11.70 -8.76 -15.77
C ARG A 2 13.05 -8.73 -15.04
N ALA A 3 14.07 -9.40 -15.58
CA ALA A 3 15.40 -9.51 -14.95
C ALA A 3 15.99 -8.14 -14.57
N ARG A 4 15.87 -7.13 -15.44
CA ARG A 4 16.39 -5.79 -15.17
C ARG A 4 15.71 -5.10 -13.98
N MET A 5 14.41 -5.30 -13.82
CA MET A 5 13.67 -4.74 -12.68
C MET A 5 14.10 -5.41 -11.38
N ARG A 6 14.27 -6.75 -11.41
CA ARG A 6 14.80 -7.51 -10.27
C ARG A 6 16.18 -7.02 -9.85
N GLU A 7 17.10 -6.82 -10.79
CA GLU A 7 18.42 -6.25 -10.51
C GLU A 7 18.33 -4.87 -9.87
N TRP A 8 17.47 -3.99 -10.41
CA TRP A 8 17.26 -2.66 -9.89
C TRP A 8 16.77 -2.71 -8.43
N MET A 9 15.81 -3.60 -8.13
CA MET A 9 15.31 -3.76 -6.75
C MET A 9 16.40 -4.23 -5.80
N ILE A 10 17.24 -5.19 -6.21
CA ILE A 10 18.35 -5.67 -5.39
C ILE A 10 19.39 -4.55 -5.13
N GLN A 11 19.63 -3.67 -6.10
CA GLN A 11 20.49 -2.50 -5.91
C GLN A 11 19.83 -1.43 -5.03
N ALA A 12 18.51 -1.25 -5.15
CA ALA A 12 17.76 -0.35 -4.30
C ALA A 12 17.75 -0.80 -2.83
N MET A 13 17.84 -2.10 -2.55
CA MET A 13 18.04 -2.62 -1.19
C MET A 13 19.36 -2.11 -0.59
N ASP A 14 20.45 -2.12 -1.37
CA ASP A 14 21.74 -1.61 -0.91
C ASP A 14 21.69 -0.10 -0.65
N LEU A 15 20.98 0.65 -1.50
CA LEU A 15 20.77 2.08 -1.31
C LEU A 15 19.93 2.38 -0.06
N ALA A 16 18.83 1.66 0.15
CA ALA A 16 17.99 1.79 1.33
C ALA A 16 18.81 1.65 2.61
N LEU A 17 19.62 0.58 2.70
CA LEU A 17 20.50 0.32 3.84
C LEU A 17 21.55 1.43 4.01
N ALA A 18 22.15 1.90 2.91
CA ALA A 18 23.12 3.00 2.95
C ALA A 18 22.50 4.33 3.42
N MET A 19 21.21 4.54 3.15
CA MET A 19 20.43 5.70 3.62
C MET A 19 19.91 5.53 5.06
N GLY A 20 20.12 4.37 5.68
CA GLY A 20 19.74 4.10 7.08
C GLY A 20 18.32 3.55 7.26
N THR A 21 17.70 3.03 6.20
CA THR A 21 16.44 2.27 6.29
C THR A 21 16.65 0.83 5.83
N ASP A 22 15.99 -0.09 6.49
CA ASP A 22 15.95 -1.54 6.24
C ASP A 22 14.62 -1.96 5.60
N ARG A 23 13.84 -0.99 5.10
CA ARG A 23 12.57 -1.22 4.41
C ARG A 23 12.60 -0.63 3.01
N LEU A 24 12.01 -1.36 2.05
CA LEU A 24 11.95 -0.97 0.65
C LEU A 24 10.61 -1.37 0.04
N GLY A 25 9.97 -0.47 -0.71
CA GLY A 25 8.64 -0.69 -1.27
C GLY A 25 8.32 0.18 -2.46
N GLY A 26 7.21 -0.14 -3.12
CA GLY A 26 6.67 0.52 -4.30
C GLY A 26 5.76 -0.43 -5.07
N HIS A 27 5.22 0.02 -6.21
CA HIS A 27 4.64 -0.88 -7.20
C HIS A 27 5.73 -1.39 -8.16
N TRP A 28 5.76 -2.70 -8.41
CA TRP A 28 6.94 -3.36 -9.01
C TRP A 28 6.68 -4.08 -10.33
N ASP A 29 5.46 -4.08 -10.81
CA ASP A 29 5.06 -4.77 -12.03
C ASP A 29 4.08 -3.96 -12.88
N ALA A 30 3.76 -4.53 -14.04
CA ALA A 30 2.70 -4.08 -14.94
C ALA A 30 2.58 -5.15 -16.03
N PHE A 31 1.39 -5.74 -16.17
CA PHE A 31 1.07 -6.67 -17.24
C PHE A 31 0.65 -5.92 -18.50
N SER A 32 1.14 -6.39 -19.65
CA SER A 32 0.70 -5.84 -20.92
C SER A 32 -0.71 -6.32 -21.25
N VAL A 33 -1.40 -5.59 -22.12
CA VAL A 33 -2.76 -5.95 -22.57
C VAL A 33 -2.79 -7.36 -23.18
N GLU A 34 -1.76 -7.77 -23.91
CA GLU A 34 -1.66 -9.10 -24.53
C GLU A 34 -1.49 -10.24 -23.50
N VAL A 35 -1.02 -9.92 -22.29
CA VAL A 35 -0.99 -10.87 -21.17
C VAL A 35 -2.36 -10.92 -20.50
N MET A 36 -3.03 -9.77 -20.34
CA MET A 36 -4.35 -9.69 -19.71
C MET A 36 -5.48 -10.26 -20.56
N GLU A 37 -5.35 -10.25 -21.89
CA GLU A 37 -6.35 -10.82 -22.83
C GLU A 37 -6.49 -12.36 -22.73
N ASP A 38 -5.52 -13.06 -22.12
CA ASP A 38 -5.51 -14.51 -21.98
C ASP A 38 -5.43 -14.88 -20.49
N GLU A 39 -6.52 -15.42 -19.94
CA GLU A 39 -6.65 -15.78 -18.52
C GLU A 39 -5.52 -16.69 -18.03
N ALA A 40 -5.06 -17.63 -18.87
CA ALA A 40 -4.00 -18.54 -18.51
C ALA A 40 -2.63 -17.85 -18.52
N ARG A 41 -2.41 -16.85 -19.39
CA ARG A 41 -1.21 -16.00 -19.35
C ARG A 41 -1.22 -15.08 -18.15
N TYR A 42 -2.35 -14.46 -17.84
CA TYR A 42 -2.51 -13.61 -16.67
C TYR A 42 -2.22 -14.38 -15.38
N ALA A 43 -2.82 -15.57 -15.21
CA ALA A 43 -2.56 -16.44 -14.06
C ALA A 43 -1.08 -16.80 -13.93
N ARG A 44 -0.42 -17.21 -15.03
CA ARG A 44 1.03 -17.50 -15.04
C ARG A 44 1.89 -16.27 -14.73
N ALA A 45 1.45 -15.08 -15.13
CA ALA A 45 2.16 -13.83 -14.87
C ALA A 45 2.06 -13.46 -13.38
N PHE A 46 0.87 -13.57 -12.80
CA PHE A 46 0.65 -13.39 -11.36
C PHE A 46 1.41 -14.43 -10.54
N ASP A 47 1.47 -15.68 -11.01
CA ASP A 47 2.26 -16.72 -10.37
C ASP A 47 3.73 -16.36 -10.27
N ARG A 48 4.28 -15.86 -11.37
CA ARG A 48 5.66 -15.41 -11.44
C ARG A 48 5.91 -14.24 -10.51
N ILE A 49 4.98 -13.29 -10.41
CA ILE A 49 5.13 -12.16 -9.48
C ILE A 49 5.25 -12.66 -8.04
N CYS A 50 4.34 -13.52 -7.59
CA CYS A 50 4.38 -14.05 -6.23
C CYS A 50 5.69 -14.80 -5.94
N GLN A 51 6.18 -15.59 -6.89
CA GLN A 51 7.47 -16.28 -6.77
C GLN A 51 8.64 -15.30 -6.68
N GLU A 52 8.66 -14.26 -7.50
CA GLU A 52 9.72 -13.25 -7.52
C GLU A 52 9.77 -12.46 -6.22
N PHE A 53 8.63 -12.03 -5.66
CA PHE A 53 8.61 -11.36 -4.36
C PHE A 53 9.11 -12.26 -3.23
N ARG A 54 8.75 -13.55 -3.25
CA ARG A 54 9.25 -14.52 -2.26
C ARG A 54 10.75 -14.73 -2.36
N GLU A 55 11.31 -14.71 -3.56
CA GLU A 55 12.77 -14.78 -3.73
C GLU A 55 13.45 -13.48 -3.31
N LEU A 56 12.89 -12.34 -3.69
CA LEU A 56 13.41 -11.02 -3.32
C LEU A 56 13.39 -10.82 -1.81
N SER A 57 12.38 -11.33 -1.10
CA SER A 57 12.33 -11.24 0.35
C SER A 57 13.42 -12.06 1.05
N ARG A 58 13.85 -13.19 0.48
CA ARG A 58 15.01 -13.97 0.96
C ARG A 58 16.32 -13.26 0.68
N ILE A 59 16.45 -12.63 -0.49
CA ILE A 59 17.62 -11.80 -0.81
C ILE A 59 17.70 -10.59 0.13
N ALA A 60 16.56 -9.94 0.39
CA ALA A 60 16.44 -8.83 1.32
C ALA A 60 16.87 -9.23 2.73
N ALA A 61 16.43 -10.41 3.22
CA ALA A 61 16.87 -10.96 4.50
C ALA A 61 18.40 -11.15 4.56
N GLY A 62 18.99 -11.74 3.52
CA GLY A 62 20.45 -11.92 3.43
C GLY A 62 21.25 -10.62 3.37
N LYS A 63 20.64 -9.53 2.90
CA LYS A 63 21.24 -8.18 2.90
C LYS A 63 21.04 -7.42 4.21
N GLY A 64 20.12 -7.85 5.07
CA GLY A 64 19.80 -7.19 6.33
C GLY A 64 18.63 -6.21 6.27
N LEU A 65 17.75 -6.30 5.26
CA LEU A 65 16.45 -5.63 5.31
C LEU A 65 15.54 -6.32 6.33
N ALA A 66 14.52 -5.61 6.81
CA ALA A 66 13.50 -6.09 7.73
C ALA A 66 12.15 -6.35 7.04
N ALA A 67 11.85 -5.69 5.92
CA ALA A 67 10.60 -5.88 5.18
C ALA A 67 10.70 -5.41 3.73
N LEU A 68 9.84 -5.97 2.87
CA LEU A 68 9.54 -5.42 1.54
C LEU A 68 8.07 -5.04 1.45
N TYR A 69 7.74 -4.04 0.62
CA TYR A 69 6.35 -3.66 0.36
C TYR A 69 5.99 -3.80 -1.11
N ASN A 70 4.77 -4.24 -1.39
CA ASN A 70 4.12 -4.06 -2.69
C ASN A 70 2.94 -3.10 -2.52
N GLU A 71 2.77 -2.16 -3.43
CA GLU A 71 1.67 -1.20 -3.37
C GLU A 71 0.43 -1.76 -4.06
N GLN A 72 -0.71 -1.66 -3.37
CA GLN A 72 -2.04 -1.88 -3.95
C GLN A 72 -2.25 -0.87 -5.07
N MET A 73 -2.70 -1.32 -6.24
CA MET A 73 -3.11 -0.45 -7.33
C MET A 73 -4.62 -0.55 -7.58
N TYR A 74 -5.12 0.05 -8.66
CA TYR A 74 -6.55 0.12 -8.97
C TYR A 74 -6.89 -0.33 -10.38
N ILE A 75 -5.92 -0.94 -11.09
CA ILE A 75 -6.09 -1.38 -12.47
C ILE A 75 -5.62 -2.85 -12.63
N PRO A 76 -6.26 -3.67 -13.49
CA PRO A 76 -5.96 -5.09 -13.62
C PRO A 76 -4.53 -5.43 -14.04
N SER A 77 -3.83 -4.50 -14.70
CA SER A 77 -2.45 -4.71 -15.11
C SER A 77 -1.47 -4.67 -13.95
N GLU A 78 -1.86 -4.13 -12.81
CA GLU A 78 -0.96 -3.79 -11.71
C GLU A 78 -1.44 -4.49 -10.44
N VAL A 79 -0.71 -5.51 -9.99
CA VAL A 79 -1.19 -6.38 -8.90
C VAL A 79 -0.62 -5.99 -7.53
N PRO A 80 -1.42 -6.07 -6.44
CA PRO A 80 -2.84 -6.40 -6.44
C PRO A 80 -3.73 -5.17 -6.68
N TRP A 81 -4.88 -5.38 -7.32
CA TRP A 81 -5.88 -4.30 -7.55
C TRP A 81 -7.28 -4.58 -6.99
N THR A 82 -7.53 -5.79 -6.46
CA THR A 82 -8.74 -6.14 -5.71
C THR A 82 -8.40 -6.72 -4.35
N ILE A 83 -9.33 -6.63 -3.39
CA ILE A 83 -9.15 -7.16 -2.03
C ILE A 83 -8.87 -8.66 -2.08
N GLU A 84 -9.58 -9.39 -2.94
CA GLU A 84 -9.36 -10.84 -3.12
C GLU A 84 -7.93 -11.13 -3.63
N GLN A 85 -7.48 -10.39 -4.65
CA GLN A 85 -6.15 -10.59 -5.20
C GLN A 85 -5.05 -10.18 -4.21
N ALA A 86 -5.27 -9.17 -3.37
CA ALA A 86 -4.35 -8.79 -2.32
C ALA A 86 -4.20 -9.88 -1.25
N HIS A 87 -5.31 -10.52 -0.84
CA HIS A 87 -5.27 -11.69 0.04
C HIS A 87 -4.48 -12.85 -0.59
N ASP A 88 -4.74 -13.17 -1.86
CA ASP A 88 -4.01 -14.25 -2.55
C ASP A 88 -2.51 -13.91 -2.69
N PHE A 89 -2.17 -12.68 -3.08
CA PHE A 89 -0.79 -12.21 -3.16
C PHE A 89 -0.05 -12.36 -1.82
N LEU A 90 -0.62 -11.81 -0.73
CA LEU A 90 0.00 -11.88 0.60
C LEU A 90 0.14 -13.32 1.09
N THR A 91 -0.89 -14.15 0.87
CA THR A 91 -0.85 -15.58 1.22
C THR A 91 0.26 -16.29 0.49
N ARG A 92 0.32 -16.12 -0.83
CA ARG A 92 1.31 -16.78 -1.68
C ARG A 92 2.72 -16.27 -1.43
N VAL A 93 2.92 -15.02 -1.08
CA VAL A 93 4.27 -14.53 -0.82
C VAL A 93 4.74 -14.96 0.57
N ASN A 94 3.87 -14.95 1.60
CA ASN A 94 4.30 -15.08 3.00
C ASN A 94 4.12 -16.47 3.64
N ARG A 95 3.08 -17.26 3.31
CA ARG A 95 2.69 -18.48 4.08
C ARG A 95 3.83 -19.47 4.35
N ASP A 96 4.71 -19.67 3.36
CA ASP A 96 5.86 -20.60 3.44
C ASP A 96 7.21 -19.88 3.31
N ASN A 97 7.29 -18.61 3.72
CA ASN A 97 8.47 -17.77 3.54
C ASN A 97 9.30 -17.58 4.82
N ARG A 98 9.67 -18.67 5.49
CA ARG A 98 10.34 -18.61 6.79
C ARG A 98 11.77 -18.02 6.76
N ASP A 99 12.44 -18.12 5.61
CA ASP A 99 13.82 -17.64 5.43
C ASP A 99 13.92 -16.25 4.79
N GLY A 100 12.78 -15.59 4.54
CA GLY A 100 12.73 -14.25 3.97
C GLY A 100 12.14 -13.23 4.93
N VAL A 101 12.30 -11.95 4.61
CA VAL A 101 11.58 -10.88 5.31
C VAL A 101 10.07 -10.94 4.99
N PRO A 102 9.20 -10.43 5.87
CA PRO A 102 7.80 -10.24 5.53
C PRO A 102 7.66 -9.33 4.30
N VAL A 103 6.69 -9.67 3.45
CA VAL A 103 6.21 -8.78 2.38
C VAL A 103 4.86 -8.24 2.78
N TYR A 104 4.80 -6.92 3.01
CA TYR A 104 3.60 -6.21 3.39
C TYR A 104 2.94 -5.52 2.19
N LEU A 105 1.68 -5.12 2.38
CA LEU A 105 0.96 -4.30 1.41
C LEU A 105 1.11 -2.82 1.81
N THR A 106 1.41 -1.95 0.86
CA THR A 106 1.16 -0.50 0.99
C THR A 106 -0.25 -0.23 0.50
N VAL A 107 -1.12 0.27 1.39
CA VAL A 107 -2.52 0.60 1.07
C VAL A 107 -2.58 2.10 0.77
N ASP A 108 -3.02 2.48 -0.42
CA ASP A 108 -3.32 3.88 -0.75
C ASP A 108 -4.83 4.09 -0.73
N THR A 109 -5.26 5.07 0.07
CA THR A 109 -6.66 5.52 0.15
C THR A 109 -7.26 5.96 -1.20
N GLY A 110 -6.46 6.41 -2.16
CA GLY A 110 -6.91 6.79 -3.50
C GLY A 110 -6.96 5.65 -4.51
N HIS A 111 -6.44 4.46 -4.18
CA HIS A 111 -6.43 3.30 -5.09
C HIS A 111 -7.70 2.44 -4.99
N ALA A 112 -8.76 2.94 -4.35
CA ALA A 112 -10.09 2.35 -4.41
C ALA A 112 -10.92 2.89 -5.59
N ALA A 113 -10.29 3.10 -6.76
CA ALA A 113 -10.86 3.82 -7.91
C ALA A 113 -11.03 2.96 -9.18
N GLY A 114 -10.94 1.64 -9.08
CA GLY A 114 -10.89 0.71 -10.22
C GLY A 114 -12.19 0.50 -11.01
N MET A 115 -13.22 1.33 -10.81
CA MET A 115 -14.56 1.12 -11.39
C MET A 115 -14.57 1.13 -12.91
N HIS A 116 -13.69 1.92 -13.53
CA HIS A 116 -13.53 1.98 -14.99
C HIS A 116 -12.87 0.72 -15.57
N TYR A 117 -12.34 -0.15 -14.71
CA TYR A 117 -11.69 -1.41 -15.06
C TYR A 117 -12.45 -2.64 -14.55
N GLY A 118 -13.67 -2.45 -14.02
CA GLY A 118 -14.56 -3.52 -13.58
C GLY A 118 -14.52 -3.84 -12.08
N ALA A 119 -13.77 -3.10 -11.26
CA ALA A 119 -13.89 -3.22 -9.81
C ALA A 119 -15.29 -2.77 -9.34
N ALA A 120 -15.78 -3.38 -8.27
CA ALA A 120 -17.10 -3.08 -7.73
C ALA A 120 -17.17 -3.31 -6.22
N GLY A 121 -18.24 -2.80 -5.60
CA GLY A 121 -18.53 -3.05 -4.18
C GLY A 121 -17.39 -2.63 -3.27
N ARG A 122 -16.86 -3.59 -2.51
CA ARG A 122 -15.83 -3.32 -1.50
C ARG A 122 -14.48 -2.90 -2.09
N ASP A 123 -14.17 -3.29 -3.32
CA ASP A 123 -12.91 -2.88 -3.97
C ASP A 123 -12.87 -1.37 -4.25
N LEU A 124 -14.03 -0.71 -4.28
CA LEU A 124 -14.19 0.73 -4.46
C LEU A 124 -14.32 1.50 -3.14
N ASP A 125 -14.11 0.83 -2.00
CA ASP A 125 -14.19 1.45 -0.67
C ASP A 125 -12.83 1.42 0.02
N TYR A 126 -12.16 2.58 0.09
CA TYR A 126 -10.86 2.70 0.76
C TYR A 126 -10.90 2.23 2.22
N ARG A 127 -12.06 2.37 2.90
CA ARG A 127 -12.24 1.86 4.27
C ARG A 127 -12.24 0.34 4.30
N ALA A 128 -12.83 -0.31 3.30
CA ALA A 128 -12.82 -1.77 3.22
C ALA A 128 -11.40 -2.30 3.01
N TRP A 129 -10.60 -1.65 2.16
CA TRP A 129 -9.18 -1.95 2.01
C TRP A 129 -8.40 -1.80 3.32
N LEU A 130 -8.56 -0.67 4.02
CA LEU A 130 -7.92 -0.44 5.32
C LEU A 130 -8.35 -1.47 6.37
N ARG A 131 -9.64 -1.79 6.48
CA ARG A 131 -10.13 -2.82 7.43
C ARG A 131 -9.52 -4.19 7.19
N GLU A 132 -9.26 -4.56 5.93
CA GLU A 132 -8.67 -5.84 5.58
C GLU A 132 -7.16 -5.88 5.82
N PHE A 133 -6.44 -4.80 5.48
CA PHE A 133 -4.99 -4.86 5.33
C PHE A 133 -4.18 -3.91 6.20
N ALA A 134 -4.78 -2.93 6.90
CA ALA A 134 -4.01 -1.98 7.69
C ALA A 134 -3.16 -2.66 8.79
N ALA A 135 -3.66 -3.73 9.40
CA ALA A 135 -2.90 -4.50 10.38
C ALA A 135 -1.63 -5.15 9.80
N VAL A 136 -1.54 -5.35 8.47
CA VAL A 136 -0.36 -5.87 7.77
C VAL A 136 0.22 -4.84 6.81
N SER A 137 0.06 -3.57 7.14
CA SER A 137 0.54 -2.43 6.36
C SER A 137 1.33 -1.48 7.24
N GLU A 138 2.66 -1.52 7.12
CA GLU A 138 3.52 -0.52 7.77
C GLU A 138 3.38 0.85 7.10
N ASN A 139 3.06 0.92 5.81
CA ASN A 139 2.95 2.17 5.07
C ASN A 139 1.56 2.31 4.46
N ILE A 140 0.84 3.38 4.81
CA ILE A 140 -0.47 3.72 4.27
C ILE A 140 -0.35 5.10 3.62
N HIS A 141 -0.58 5.16 2.32
CA HIS A 141 -0.59 6.40 1.57
C HIS A 141 -1.92 7.12 1.73
N LEU A 142 -1.82 8.41 2.04
CA LEU A 142 -2.92 9.34 2.18
C LEU A 142 -2.88 10.33 1.03
N GLN A 143 -4.00 10.44 0.36
CA GLN A 143 -4.27 11.51 -0.59
C GLN A 143 -5.73 11.91 -0.47
N GLN A 144 -6.04 13.15 -0.83
CA GLN A 144 -7.43 13.51 -1.10
C GLN A 144 -7.76 13.17 -2.55
N THR A 145 -8.96 12.65 -2.79
CA THR A 145 -9.41 12.26 -4.13
C THR A 145 -10.93 12.16 -4.19
N THR A 146 -11.49 11.96 -5.39
CA THR A 146 -12.87 11.53 -5.60
C THR A 146 -12.94 10.00 -5.69
N PRO A 147 -14.13 9.38 -5.50
CA PRO A 147 -14.27 7.92 -5.60
C PRO A 147 -13.79 7.32 -6.92
N ASP A 148 -13.82 8.08 -8.02
CA ASP A 148 -13.56 7.64 -9.39
C ASP A 148 -12.14 7.94 -9.89
N ALA A 149 -11.23 8.39 -9.02
CA ALA A 149 -9.85 8.71 -9.39
C ALA A 149 -8.84 8.42 -8.27
N SER A 150 -7.58 8.25 -8.66
CA SER A 150 -6.42 8.42 -7.78
C SER A 150 -5.78 9.78 -8.09
N ALA A 151 -6.24 10.83 -7.42
CA ALA A 151 -5.96 12.21 -7.82
C ALA A 151 -4.71 12.80 -7.15
N HIS A 152 -4.20 12.14 -6.10
CA HIS A 152 -3.07 12.56 -5.28
C HIS A 152 -3.16 14.02 -4.81
N TRP A 153 -4.36 14.47 -4.45
CA TRP A 153 -4.55 15.85 -4.00
C TRP A 153 -4.09 16.06 -2.56
N PRO A 154 -3.63 17.28 -2.22
CA PRO A 154 -3.33 17.65 -0.85
C PRO A 154 -4.62 17.82 -0.02
N PHE A 155 -4.50 17.66 1.30
CA PHE A 155 -5.61 17.90 2.25
C PHE A 155 -5.76 19.39 2.60
N THR A 156 -6.15 20.19 1.62
CA THR A 156 -6.49 21.62 1.80
C THR A 156 -8.00 21.81 1.95
N ARG A 157 -8.45 22.97 2.44
CA ARG A 157 -9.88 23.32 2.51
C ARG A 157 -10.60 23.08 1.18
N LYS A 158 -9.95 23.43 0.06
CA LYS A 158 -10.52 23.25 -1.29
C LYS A 158 -10.74 21.77 -1.60
N PHE A 159 -9.71 20.95 -1.47
CA PHE A 159 -9.79 19.54 -1.85
C PHE A 159 -10.57 18.71 -0.82
N ASN A 160 -10.53 19.05 0.46
CA ASN A 160 -11.34 18.40 1.50
C ASN A 160 -12.85 18.64 1.28
N ALA A 161 -13.24 19.75 0.65
CA ALA A 161 -14.62 20.02 0.28
C ALA A 161 -15.08 19.26 -0.98
N MET A 162 -14.14 18.77 -1.79
CA MET A 162 -14.42 18.09 -3.07
C MET A 162 -14.25 16.58 -2.97
N GLY A 163 -13.25 16.14 -2.21
CA GLY A 163 -12.87 14.74 -2.11
C GLY A 163 -13.60 14.02 -0.98
N HIS A 164 -13.42 12.70 -0.96
CA HIS A 164 -14.17 11.79 -0.11
C HIS A 164 -13.37 11.13 1.02
N VAL A 165 -12.04 11.26 1.04
CA VAL A 165 -11.20 10.62 2.08
C VAL A 165 -11.33 11.42 3.35
N GLN A 166 -11.84 10.78 4.42
CA GLN A 166 -12.02 11.39 5.74
C GLN A 166 -11.10 10.71 6.74
N MET A 167 -10.31 11.51 7.46
CA MET A 167 -9.28 10.97 8.36
C MET A 167 -9.86 10.20 9.54
N GLU A 168 -11.03 10.58 10.04
CA GLU A 168 -11.75 9.84 11.09
C GLU A 168 -12.11 8.43 10.63
N GLU A 169 -12.54 8.28 9.37
CA GLU A 169 -12.88 6.98 8.78
C GLU A 169 -11.63 6.15 8.52
N VAL A 170 -10.54 6.77 8.09
CA VAL A 170 -9.23 6.12 7.92
C VAL A 170 -8.74 5.55 9.25
N LEU A 171 -8.70 6.37 10.32
CA LEU A 171 -8.22 5.93 11.63
C LEU A 171 -9.12 4.84 12.24
N ALA A 172 -10.45 4.98 12.12
CA ALA A 172 -11.38 3.95 12.58
C ALA A 172 -11.21 2.62 11.82
N ALA A 173 -10.96 2.67 10.50
CA ALA A 173 -10.71 1.46 9.71
C ALA A 173 -9.39 0.78 10.05
N ILE A 174 -8.34 1.55 10.34
CA ILE A 174 -7.04 1.02 10.81
C ILE A 174 -7.22 0.33 12.16
N GLU A 175 -7.86 1.01 13.13
CA GLU A 175 -8.14 0.43 14.44
C GLU A 175 -8.93 -0.88 14.33
N ASP A 176 -9.98 -0.88 13.52
CA ASP A 176 -10.82 -2.05 13.28
C ASP A 176 -10.04 -3.21 12.66
N SER A 177 -9.13 -2.93 11.71
CA SER A 177 -8.24 -3.94 11.13
C SER A 177 -7.38 -4.61 12.19
N HIS A 178 -6.75 -3.82 13.06
CA HIS A 178 -5.91 -4.33 14.15
C HIS A 178 -6.72 -5.15 15.17
N ARG A 179 -7.90 -4.68 15.58
CA ARG A 179 -8.75 -5.38 16.55
C ARG A 179 -9.27 -6.71 16.02
N ARG A 180 -9.60 -6.79 14.73
CA ARG A 180 -10.16 -7.98 14.09
C ARG A 180 -9.10 -8.86 13.41
N PHE A 181 -7.82 -8.51 13.51
CA PHE A 181 -6.77 -9.23 12.77
C PHE A 181 -6.76 -10.73 13.08
N ARG A 182 -7.02 -11.13 14.32
CA ARG A 182 -7.14 -12.55 14.73
C ARG A 182 -8.12 -13.38 13.90
N ASP A 183 -9.14 -12.73 13.33
CA ASP A 183 -10.16 -13.37 12.51
C ASP A 183 -9.81 -13.32 11.00
N SER A 184 -8.73 -12.62 10.63
CA SER A 184 -8.23 -12.55 9.25
C SER A 184 -7.58 -13.87 8.84
N PRO A 185 -7.75 -14.34 7.59
CA PRO A 185 -7.01 -15.48 7.07
C PRO A 185 -5.49 -15.28 7.09
N LEU A 186 -5.02 -14.03 7.09
CA LEU A 186 -3.59 -13.70 7.13
C LEU A 186 -2.96 -13.97 8.51
N ALA A 187 -3.76 -14.06 9.59
CA ALA A 187 -3.26 -14.30 10.94
C ALA A 187 -2.61 -15.69 11.12
N GLU A 188 -2.82 -16.61 10.19
CA GLU A 188 -2.15 -17.91 10.18
C GLU A 188 -0.64 -17.80 9.98
N PHE A 189 -0.16 -16.78 9.24
CA PHE A 189 1.24 -16.68 8.83
C PHE A 189 1.83 -15.27 8.87
N MET A 190 1.04 -14.25 9.21
CA MET A 190 1.50 -12.88 9.43
C MET A 190 1.15 -12.42 10.85
N THR A 191 1.88 -11.43 11.34
CA THR A 191 1.59 -10.76 12.62
C THR A 191 1.22 -9.32 12.33
N PRO A 192 0.34 -8.69 13.15
CA PRO A 192 0.07 -7.28 13.02
C PRO A 192 1.36 -6.46 13.11
N VAL A 193 1.46 -5.42 12.29
CA VAL A 193 2.54 -4.44 12.41
C VAL A 193 2.42 -3.71 13.75
N SER A 194 3.55 -3.42 14.38
CA SER A 194 3.57 -2.65 15.63
C SER A 194 3.48 -1.14 15.39
N LYS A 195 3.65 -0.70 14.14
CA LYS A 195 3.67 0.70 13.74
C LYS A 195 3.23 0.84 12.29
N SER A 196 2.27 1.74 12.06
CA SER A 196 1.89 2.20 10.73
C SER A 196 2.30 3.65 10.54
N TYR A 197 2.83 3.95 9.36
CA TYR A 197 3.18 5.28 8.88
C TYR A 197 2.09 5.75 7.94
N LEU A 198 1.43 6.84 8.30
CA LEU A 198 0.50 7.53 7.39
C LEU A 198 1.28 8.57 6.60
N VAL A 199 1.47 8.33 5.31
CA VAL A 199 2.31 9.14 4.43
C VAL A 199 1.42 9.97 3.52
N LEU A 200 1.56 11.30 3.56
CA LEU A 200 0.90 12.18 2.60
C LEU A 200 1.57 12.03 1.23
N GLU A 201 0.87 11.44 0.27
CA GLU A 201 1.34 11.26 -1.10
C GLU A 201 0.64 12.24 -2.05
N VAL A 202 1.31 13.37 -2.30
CA VAL A 202 0.80 14.43 -3.19
C VAL A 202 1.63 14.47 -4.46
N ILE A 203 0.96 14.36 -5.61
CA ILE A 203 1.58 14.46 -6.93
C ILE A 203 1.07 15.75 -7.60
N PRO A 204 1.85 16.84 -7.56
CA PRO A 204 1.43 18.10 -8.16
C PRO A 204 1.49 18.03 -9.69
N GLY A 205 0.55 18.70 -10.35
CA GLY A 205 0.64 18.94 -11.79
C GLY A 205 1.92 19.72 -12.15
N SER A 206 2.47 19.46 -13.33
CA SER A 206 3.77 20.01 -13.78
C SER A 206 3.83 21.54 -13.89
N THR A 207 2.69 22.22 -13.86
CA THR A 207 2.58 23.69 -13.90
C THR A 207 2.51 24.34 -12.52
N LYS A 208 2.48 23.55 -11.44
CA LYS A 208 2.41 24.07 -10.07
C LYS A 208 3.76 24.67 -9.66
N THR A 209 3.73 25.88 -9.11
CA THR A 209 4.93 26.51 -8.58
C THR A 209 5.34 25.87 -7.26
N GLU A 210 6.64 25.90 -6.95
CA GLU A 210 7.17 25.39 -5.68
C GLU A 210 6.52 26.07 -4.48
N THR A 211 6.34 27.40 -4.52
CA THR A 211 5.66 28.15 -3.45
C THR A 211 4.25 27.65 -3.21
N ALA A 212 3.45 27.48 -4.27
CA ALA A 212 2.08 26.98 -4.14
C ALA A 212 2.05 25.55 -3.59
N LEU A 213 2.98 24.69 -4.02
CA LEU A 213 3.10 23.34 -3.50
C LEU A 213 3.45 23.34 -1.99
N LEU A 214 4.44 24.14 -1.58
CA LEU A 214 4.84 24.23 -0.18
C LEU A 214 3.70 24.75 0.71
N ASP A 215 2.93 25.72 0.23
CA ASP A 215 1.75 26.25 0.93
C ASP A 215 0.67 25.17 1.13
N GLU A 216 0.38 24.39 0.09
CA GLU A 216 -0.58 23.28 0.15
C GLU A 216 -0.10 22.14 1.07
N LEU A 217 1.19 21.80 1.03
CA LEU A 217 1.79 20.79 1.92
C LEU A 217 1.77 21.25 3.37
N ALA A 218 2.04 22.53 3.64
CA ALA A 218 1.96 23.10 4.98
C ALA A 218 0.52 23.13 5.50
N GLU A 219 -0.46 23.43 4.65
CA GLU A 219 -1.88 23.34 5.00
C GLU A 219 -2.31 21.89 5.28
N SER A 220 -1.90 20.95 4.41
CA SER A 220 -2.19 19.53 4.59
C SER A 220 -1.60 18.99 5.89
N ALA A 221 -0.36 19.36 6.21
CA ALA A 221 0.27 19.00 7.47
C ALA A 221 -0.54 19.53 8.67
N ARG A 222 -0.96 20.80 8.65
CA ARG A 222 -1.81 21.36 9.72
C ARG A 222 -3.16 20.68 9.83
N TYR A 223 -3.77 20.27 8.71
CA TYR A 223 -5.02 19.52 8.70
C TYR A 223 -4.83 18.12 9.30
N LEU A 224 -3.89 17.33 8.77
CA LEU A 224 -3.64 15.96 9.21
C LEU A 224 -3.19 15.88 10.69
N ARG A 225 -2.44 16.88 11.17
CA ARG A 225 -2.03 16.96 12.59
C ARG A 225 -3.18 17.18 13.58
N GLN A 226 -4.37 17.55 13.11
CA GLN A 226 -5.56 17.57 13.97
C GLN A 226 -6.03 16.15 14.32
N PHE A 227 -5.68 15.16 13.49
CA PHE A 227 -6.06 13.75 13.66
C PHE A 227 -4.91 12.92 14.23
N VAL A 228 -3.69 13.12 13.72
CA VAL A 228 -2.48 12.43 14.19
C VAL A 228 -1.49 13.46 14.73
N PRO A 229 -1.50 13.75 16.04
CA PRO A 229 -0.65 14.78 16.63
C PRO A 229 0.83 14.44 16.50
N GLU A 230 1.69 15.41 16.80
CA GLU A 230 3.13 15.18 16.89
C GLU A 230 3.42 14.12 17.96
N GLY A 231 4.28 13.15 17.64
CA GLY A 231 4.47 11.93 18.44
C GLY A 231 3.59 10.74 18.04
N GLY A 232 2.52 10.97 17.26
CA GLY A 232 1.64 9.93 16.75
C GLY A 232 0.50 9.57 17.69
N LEU A 233 -0.14 8.43 17.40
CA LEU A 233 -1.19 7.83 18.23
C LEU A 233 -0.75 6.42 18.64
N THR A 234 -1.21 5.98 19.80
CA THR A 234 -1.03 4.61 20.28
C THR A 234 -2.38 3.92 20.34
N LEU A 235 -2.48 2.78 19.67
CA LEU A 235 -3.65 1.90 19.75
C LEU A 235 -3.34 0.76 20.72
N GLU A 236 -4.10 0.70 21.81
CA GLU A 236 -4.04 -0.41 22.77
C GLU A 236 -5.10 -1.46 22.39
N ILE A 237 -4.64 -2.67 22.11
CA ILE A 237 -5.49 -3.84 21.83
C ILE A 237 -5.47 -4.70 23.08
N SER A 238 -6.56 -4.67 23.85
CA SER A 238 -6.71 -5.57 24.99
C SER A 238 -7.10 -6.96 24.50
N ASP A 239 -6.45 -7.98 25.03
CA ASP A 239 -6.87 -9.37 24.86
C ASP A 239 -8.18 -9.58 25.65
N VAL A 240 -9.33 -9.45 24.98
CA VAL A 240 -10.65 -9.85 25.51
C VAL A 240 -11.11 -11.14 24.83
#